data_AF-A0A9E2ZJ50-F1
#
_entry.id   AF-A0A9E2ZJ50-F1
#
_cell.length_a   1.000
_cell.length_b   1.000
_cell.length_c   1.000
_cell.angle_alpha   90.00
_cell.angle_beta   90.00
_cell.angle_gamma   90.00
#
_symmetry.space_group_name_H-M   'P 1'
#
loop_
_entity.id
_entity.type
_entity.pdbx_description
1 polymer ?
#
loop_
_entity_poly.entity_id
_entity_poly.type
_entity_poly.pdbx_seq_one_letter_code
_entity_poly.pdbx_strand_id
1 'polypeptide(L)'
;MSVPFSRALTAAVVAIATLTACGGSSGGTQVRSSGAAPAGRVTQLQSSTQSPAPGRQRPTAELGSAGPAHVAVILMENEEYGGVIGSPAAPFINGLARRYGLAEAMYAVTHPSLPNYLALTGGSAFGIGSDCTSCAVHGSSIVNQLESAHISWKAYMEDLPRPCFTGASAGDYAKKHDPFAYYTQITNNRAWCSRIVPLDSFFADERSDSLPRFIWITPNLCHDMHDCSVA
;
A
#
# COMPACT_ATOMS: atom_id res chain seq x y z
N MET A 1 -14.46 28.50 30.43
CA MET A 1 -13.55 27.53 31.08
C MET A 1 -12.91 26.74 29.95
N SER A 2 -11.64 27.00 29.67
CA SER A 2 -10.90 26.41 28.56
C SER A 2 -10.12 25.21 29.10
N VAL A 3 -10.33 24.03 28.53
CA VAL A 3 -9.54 22.83 28.85
C VAL A 3 -8.46 22.70 27.77
N PRO A 4 -7.16 22.65 28.13
CA PRO A 4 -6.10 22.50 27.15
C PRO A 4 -6.02 21.02 26.74
N PHE A 5 -6.25 20.74 25.46
CA PHE A 5 -5.84 19.48 24.86
C PHE A 5 -4.31 19.53 24.65
N SER A 6 -3.59 18.76 25.45
CA SER A 6 -2.16 18.49 25.24
C SER A 6 -1.92 17.00 25.49
N ARG A 7 -2.06 16.21 24.42
CA ARG A 7 -1.27 14.99 24.21
C ARG A 7 -0.92 14.90 22.74
N ALA A 8 0.38 14.85 22.49
CA ALA A 8 0.99 14.81 21.18
C ALA A 8 0.57 13.54 20.43
N LEU A 9 -0.05 13.69 19.25
CA LEU A 9 -0.06 12.66 18.23
C LEU A 9 1.36 12.57 17.66
N THR A 10 2.14 11.58 18.10
CA THR A 10 3.47 11.33 17.56
C THR A 10 3.35 10.44 16.32
N ALA A 11 3.57 11.05 15.16
CA ALA A 11 3.82 10.46 13.84
C ALA A 11 2.79 9.45 13.30
N ALA A 12 1.76 9.96 12.60
CA ALA A 12 1.09 9.19 11.56
C ALA A 12 1.90 9.33 10.26
N VAL A 13 2.56 8.26 9.80
CA VAL A 13 3.07 8.20 8.42
C VAL A 13 1.89 7.89 7.53
N VAL A 14 1.27 8.93 6.98
CA VAL A 14 0.26 8.79 5.94
C VAL A 14 0.98 8.73 4.60
N ALA A 15 1.20 7.51 4.09
CA ALA A 15 1.67 7.29 2.73
C ALA A 15 0.43 7.27 1.82
N ILE A 16 0.21 8.37 1.10
CA ILE A 16 -0.81 8.44 0.04
C ILE A 16 -0.11 8.09 -1.27
N ALA A 17 -0.52 6.98 -1.86
CA ALA A 17 -0.03 6.48 -3.13
C ALA A 17 -1.06 6.81 -4.21
N THR A 18 -0.64 7.46 -5.28
CA THR A 18 -1.47 7.69 -6.47
C THR A 18 -0.73 7.15 -7.68
N LEU A 19 -1.46 6.49 -8.55
CA LEU A 19 -0.94 5.59 -9.58
C LEU A 19 -1.05 6.25 -10.95
N THR A 20 0.04 6.32 -11.71
CA THR A 20 0.03 6.82 -13.09
C THR A 20 0.45 5.74 -14.08
N ALA A 21 -0.38 5.51 -15.09
CA ALA A 21 -0.10 4.57 -16.18
C ALA A 21 0.63 5.28 -17.34
N CYS A 22 1.82 4.80 -17.70
CA CYS A 22 2.45 5.15 -18.98
C CYS A 22 2.22 4.05 -20.02
N GLY A 23 1.45 4.36 -21.07
CA GLY A 23 1.30 3.50 -22.24
C GLY A 23 2.59 3.47 -23.08
N GLY A 24 3.15 2.28 -23.31
CA GLY A 24 4.29 2.05 -24.19
C GLY A 24 3.90 1.17 -25.38
N SER A 25 3.91 1.74 -26.58
CA SER A 25 3.73 1.02 -27.84
C SER A 25 5.04 0.33 -28.27
N SER A 26 4.96 -0.98 -28.48
CA SER A 26 6.05 -1.85 -28.94
C SER A 26 6.39 -1.60 -30.42
N GLY A 27 7.66 -1.34 -30.71
CA GLY A 27 8.22 -1.36 -32.06
C GLY A 27 9.47 -2.22 -32.09
N GLY A 28 9.37 -3.43 -32.63
CA GLY A 28 10.48 -4.37 -32.76
C GLY A 28 11.21 -4.21 -34.09
N THR A 29 12.52 -4.49 -34.09
CA THR A 29 13.24 -4.96 -35.27
C THR A 29 14.43 -5.84 -34.86
N GLN A 30 14.45 -7.08 -35.33
CA GLN A 30 15.62 -7.95 -35.33
C GLN A 30 16.54 -7.61 -36.51
N VAL A 31 17.86 -7.71 -36.33
CA VAL A 31 18.80 -8.06 -37.42
C VAL A 31 19.91 -8.99 -36.92
N ARG A 32 20.23 -9.94 -37.78
CA ARG A 32 21.04 -11.16 -37.66
C ARG A 32 22.56 -10.94 -37.53
N SER A 33 23.20 -11.97 -37.01
CA SER A 33 24.65 -12.21 -36.94
C SER A 33 25.28 -12.55 -38.29
N SER A 34 26.52 -12.09 -38.52
CA SER A 34 27.52 -12.78 -39.34
C SER A 34 28.89 -12.07 -39.29
N GLY A 35 29.99 -12.84 -39.16
CA GLY A 35 31.33 -12.43 -39.64
C GLY A 35 32.45 -12.44 -38.60
N ALA A 36 33.52 -13.20 -38.90
CA ALA A 36 34.68 -13.48 -38.05
C ALA A 36 35.66 -12.29 -37.90
N ALA A 37 36.33 -12.20 -36.75
CA ALA A 37 37.30 -11.17 -36.40
C ALA A 37 38.77 -11.64 -36.59
N PRO A 38 39.70 -10.78 -37.07
CA PRO A 38 41.13 -11.04 -36.99
C PRO A 38 41.68 -10.60 -35.62
N ALA A 39 42.74 -11.26 -35.17
CA ALA A 39 43.42 -11.00 -33.90
C ALA A 39 44.07 -9.60 -33.89
N GLY A 40 43.48 -8.69 -33.11
CA GLY A 40 43.97 -7.33 -32.86
C GLY A 40 44.57 -7.20 -31.46
N ARG A 41 45.76 -6.61 -31.40
CA ARG A 41 46.56 -6.26 -30.22
C ARG A 41 45.75 -5.52 -29.15
N VAL A 42 45.68 -6.06 -27.94
CA VAL A 42 45.02 -5.44 -26.78
C VAL A 42 45.88 -4.27 -26.29
N THR A 43 45.50 -3.05 -26.63
CA THR A 43 45.97 -1.84 -25.94
C THR A 43 45.18 -1.72 -24.64
N GLN A 44 45.85 -1.91 -23.50
CA GLN A 44 45.26 -1.83 -22.18
C GLN A 44 44.81 -0.37 -21.91
N LEU A 45 43.50 -0.12 -21.91
CA LEU A 45 42.92 1.12 -21.38
C LEU A 45 43.09 1.12 -19.86
N GLN A 46 43.94 2.02 -19.35
CA GLN A 46 44.09 2.24 -17.92
C GLN A 46 42.77 2.76 -17.35
N SER A 47 42.10 1.96 -16.54
CA SER A 47 40.93 2.36 -15.77
C SER A 47 41.40 3.25 -14.62
N SER A 48 41.18 4.56 -14.73
CA SER A 48 41.26 5.46 -13.58
C SER A 48 40.03 5.21 -12.70
N THR A 49 40.26 4.58 -11.55
CA THR A 49 39.27 4.45 -10.48
C THR A 49 39.07 5.82 -9.82
N GLN A 50 38.18 6.64 -10.37
CA GLN A 50 37.61 7.74 -9.61
C GLN A 50 36.72 7.17 -8.51
N SER A 51 37.11 7.42 -7.27
CA SER A 51 36.29 7.14 -6.09
C SER A 51 34.93 7.84 -6.23
N PRO A 52 33.80 7.15 -5.96
CA PRO A 52 32.50 7.81 -5.95
C PRO A 52 32.54 8.96 -4.94
N ALA A 53 32.08 10.14 -5.35
CA ALA A 53 31.85 11.23 -4.42
C ALA A 53 30.91 10.74 -3.30
N PRO A 54 31.14 11.12 -2.03
CA PRO A 54 30.27 10.72 -0.95
C PRO A 54 28.84 11.17 -1.28
N GLY A 55 27.96 10.19 -1.50
CA GLY A 55 26.55 10.42 -1.78
C GLY A 55 25.97 11.28 -0.68
N ARG A 56 25.31 12.37 -1.07
CA ARG A 56 24.58 13.26 -0.16
C ARG A 56 23.67 12.39 0.70
N GLN A 57 23.99 12.26 1.98
CA GLN A 57 23.17 11.48 2.91
C GLN A 57 21.75 12.05 2.88
N ARG A 58 20.82 11.24 2.42
CA ARG A 58 19.40 11.56 2.42
C ARG A 58 19.02 11.75 3.90
N PRO A 59 18.33 12.84 4.27
CA PRO A 59 17.90 13.04 5.66
C PRO A 59 17.17 11.78 6.11
N THR A 60 17.78 11.06 7.04
CA THR A 60 17.12 9.93 7.68
C THR A 60 16.22 10.57 8.71
N ALA A 61 14.92 10.57 8.47
CA ALA A 61 13.98 10.98 9.50
C ALA A 61 14.14 9.97 10.65
N GLU A 62 14.82 10.37 11.72
CA GLU A 62 14.80 9.60 12.96
C GLU A 62 13.38 9.73 13.52
N LEU A 63 12.55 8.72 13.26
CA LEU A 63 11.30 8.54 13.98
C LEU A 63 11.69 8.33 15.45
N GLY A 64 11.55 9.38 16.25
CA GLY A 64 11.83 9.31 17.69
C GLY A 64 11.14 8.10 18.28
N SER A 65 11.92 7.17 18.84
CA SER A 65 11.43 5.95 19.46
C SER A 65 10.73 6.27 20.79
N ALA A 66 9.51 6.82 20.69
CA ALA A 66 8.62 7.04 21.82
C ALA A 66 7.56 5.93 21.82
N GLY A 67 7.85 4.82 22.51
CA GLY A 67 6.90 3.72 22.72
C GLY A 67 6.61 2.85 21.47
N PRO A 68 5.75 1.83 21.61
CA PRO A 68 5.31 1.03 20.47
C PRO A 68 4.55 1.92 19.49
N ALA A 69 5.17 2.24 18.35
CA ALA A 69 4.50 3.02 17.31
C ALA A 69 3.33 2.23 16.70
N HIS A 70 2.26 2.96 16.36
CA HIS A 70 1.21 2.47 15.48
C HIS A 70 1.61 2.76 14.02
N VAL A 71 1.31 1.83 13.13
CA VAL A 71 1.40 2.00 11.68
C VAL A 71 0.00 1.87 11.11
N ALA A 72 -0.51 2.95 10.54
CA ALA A 72 -1.80 2.96 9.85
C ALA A 72 -1.59 3.08 8.34
N VAL A 73 -2.17 2.14 7.59
CA VAL A 73 -2.25 2.17 6.13
C VAL A 73 -3.71 2.45 5.77
N ILE A 74 -3.95 3.60 5.13
CA ILE A 74 -5.25 3.94 4.55
C ILE A 74 -5.08 3.80 3.04
N LEU A 75 -5.68 2.79 2.45
CA LEU A 75 -5.52 2.52 1.03
C LEU A 75 -6.73 3.04 0.25
N MET A 76 -6.50 4.14 -0.46
CA MET A 76 -7.43 4.70 -1.43
C MET A 76 -7.33 3.95 -2.77
N GLU A 77 -8.32 4.08 -3.63
CA GLU A 77 -8.38 3.44 -4.94
C GLU A 77 -7.84 4.32 -6.08
N ASN A 78 -7.98 3.81 -7.31
CA ASN A 78 -7.35 4.31 -8.51
C ASN A 78 -7.72 5.77 -8.83
N GLU A 79 -6.87 6.70 -8.41
CA GLU A 79 -6.87 8.08 -8.89
C GLU A 79 -5.46 8.45 -9.39
N GLU A 80 -5.42 9.23 -10.46
CA GLU A 80 -4.17 9.67 -11.08
C GLU A 80 -3.47 10.69 -10.18
N TYR A 81 -2.12 10.72 -10.19
CA TYR A 81 -1.36 11.62 -9.32
C TYR A 81 -1.80 13.09 -9.45
N GLY A 82 -2.02 13.57 -10.68
CA GLY A 82 -2.49 14.93 -10.94
C GLY A 82 -3.96 15.16 -10.56
N GLY A 83 -4.77 14.11 -10.40
CA GLY A 83 -6.15 14.19 -9.91
C GLY A 83 -6.23 14.48 -8.41
N VAL A 84 -5.20 14.07 -7.65
CA VAL A 84 -5.11 14.30 -6.20
C VAL A 84 -4.12 15.42 -5.86
N ILE A 85 -2.85 15.30 -6.24
CA ILE A 85 -1.79 16.22 -5.83
C ILE A 85 -1.89 17.52 -6.63
N GLY A 86 -2.03 18.64 -5.90
CA GLY A 86 -2.33 19.97 -6.45
C GLY A 86 -3.83 20.24 -6.62
N SER A 87 -4.69 19.23 -6.52
CA SER A 87 -6.13 19.37 -6.71
C SER A 87 -6.79 20.13 -5.55
N PRO A 88 -7.62 21.16 -5.83
CA PRO A 88 -8.39 21.84 -4.79
C PRO A 88 -9.50 20.97 -4.20
N ALA A 89 -9.86 19.87 -4.87
CA ALA A 89 -10.86 18.91 -4.39
C ALA A 89 -10.32 17.99 -3.29
N ALA A 90 -8.99 17.85 -3.15
CA ALA A 90 -8.34 17.02 -2.12
C ALA A 90 -7.52 17.88 -1.12
N PRO A 91 -8.11 18.89 -0.46
CA PRO A 91 -7.35 19.84 0.35
C PRO A 91 -6.66 19.20 1.56
N PHE A 92 -7.26 18.16 2.14
CA PHE A 92 -6.72 17.44 3.28
C PHE A 92 -5.45 16.65 2.90
N ILE A 93 -5.55 15.81 1.86
CA ILE A 93 -4.42 15.05 1.32
C ILE A 93 -3.26 15.97 0.93
N ASN A 94 -3.55 17.07 0.23
CA ASN A 94 -2.53 18.04 -0.15
C ASN A 94 -1.91 18.74 1.06
N GLY A 95 -2.68 18.96 2.13
CA GLY A 95 -2.17 19.45 3.40
C GLY A 95 -1.23 18.45 4.09
N LEU A 96 -1.47 17.14 3.96
CA LEU A 96 -0.56 16.10 4.46
C LEU A 96 0.72 16.03 3.61
N ALA A 97 0.58 16.02 2.28
CA ALA A 97 1.71 15.95 1.35
C ALA A 97 2.72 17.10 1.53
N ARG A 98 2.25 18.31 1.90
CA ARG A 98 3.14 19.45 2.22
C ARG A 98 3.84 19.33 3.58
N ARG A 99 3.26 18.59 4.52
CA ARG A 99 3.76 18.48 5.90
C ARG A 99 4.64 17.25 6.12
N TYR A 100 4.42 16.19 5.35
CA TYR A 100 5.03 14.88 5.52
C TYR A 100 5.69 14.39 4.23
N GLY A 101 6.18 13.15 4.24
CA GLY A 101 6.79 12.54 3.06
C GLY A 101 5.75 12.25 1.97
N LEU A 102 6.10 12.56 0.73
CA LEU A 102 5.35 12.20 -0.47
C LEU A 102 6.21 11.28 -1.35
N ALA A 103 5.64 10.16 -1.78
CA ALA A 103 6.30 9.23 -2.70
C ALA A 103 5.87 9.54 -4.14
N GLU A 104 6.70 10.28 -4.88
CA GLU A 104 6.40 10.73 -6.25
C GLU A 104 6.67 9.66 -7.33
N ALA A 105 7.21 8.51 -6.94
CA ALA A 105 7.57 7.41 -7.85
C ALA A 105 7.09 6.06 -7.29
N MET A 106 5.79 5.98 -6.99
CA MET A 106 5.10 4.76 -6.57
C MET A 106 4.13 4.32 -7.66
N TYR A 107 4.23 3.07 -8.09
CA TYR A 107 3.49 2.55 -9.24
C TYR A 107 2.72 1.28 -8.90
N ALA A 108 1.68 1.01 -9.67
CA ALA A 108 0.85 -0.17 -9.55
C ALA A 108 1.66 -1.33 -10.08
N VAL A 109 1.46 -2.50 -9.50
CA VAL A 109 2.04 -3.74 -10.03
C VAL A 109 1.33 -4.12 -11.32
N THR A 110 0.02 -3.91 -11.41
CA THR A 110 -0.79 -4.24 -12.59
C THR A 110 -2.16 -3.53 -12.55
N HIS A 111 -3.07 -3.90 -13.44
CA HIS A 111 -4.50 -3.67 -13.33
C HIS A 111 -5.23 -5.01 -13.53
N PRO A 112 -6.36 -5.27 -12.84
CA PRO A 112 -7.20 -4.37 -12.03
C PRO A 112 -6.76 -4.26 -10.54
N SER A 113 -7.64 -3.79 -9.64
CA SER A 113 -7.31 -3.44 -8.24
C SER A 113 -6.82 -4.63 -7.42
N LEU A 114 -7.54 -5.75 -7.35
CA LEU A 114 -7.24 -6.87 -6.43
C LEU A 114 -5.78 -7.37 -6.51
N PRO A 115 -5.19 -7.63 -7.69
CA PRO A 115 -3.78 -8.01 -7.79
C PRO A 115 -2.80 -7.05 -7.09
N ASN A 116 -3.08 -5.74 -7.07
CA ASN A 116 -2.25 -4.74 -6.40
C ASN A 116 -2.36 -4.83 -4.88
N TYR A 117 -3.57 -5.05 -4.35
CA TYR A 117 -3.78 -5.26 -2.91
C TYR A 117 -3.01 -6.49 -2.44
N LEU A 118 -3.11 -7.60 -3.18
CA LEU A 118 -2.36 -8.82 -2.88
C LEU A 118 -0.84 -8.60 -2.96
N ALA A 119 -0.37 -7.83 -3.95
CA ALA A 119 1.04 -7.50 -4.07
C ALA A 119 1.51 -6.63 -2.90
N LEU A 120 0.70 -5.67 -2.43
CA LEU A 120 1.02 -4.83 -1.30
C LEU A 120 1.05 -5.62 0.02
N THR A 121 0.12 -6.55 0.23
CA THR A 121 0.04 -7.32 1.49
C THR A 121 0.85 -8.60 1.49
N GLY A 122 1.20 -9.16 0.34
CA GLY A 122 1.87 -10.47 0.23
C GLY A 122 3.12 -10.47 -0.63
N GLY A 123 3.52 -9.33 -1.22
CA GLY A 123 4.68 -9.23 -2.12
C GLY A 123 4.50 -9.93 -3.47
N SER A 124 3.29 -10.36 -3.82
CA SER A 124 2.96 -11.05 -5.07
C SER A 124 1.46 -10.92 -5.38
N ALA A 125 1.10 -10.94 -6.67
CA ALA A 125 -0.30 -11.10 -7.09
C ALA A 125 -0.78 -12.57 -7.02
N PHE A 126 0.12 -13.52 -6.69
CA PHE A 126 -0.19 -14.96 -6.61
C PHE A 126 -0.81 -15.56 -7.88
N GLY A 127 -0.47 -14.99 -9.04
CA GLY A 127 -1.04 -15.40 -10.34
C GLY A 127 -2.48 -14.94 -10.57
N ILE A 128 -3.07 -14.17 -9.65
CA ILE A 128 -4.39 -13.55 -9.83
C ILE A 128 -4.19 -12.28 -10.65
N GLY A 129 -4.87 -12.22 -11.80
CA GLY A 129 -4.80 -11.09 -12.74
C GLY A 129 -6.14 -10.40 -12.97
N SER A 130 -7.13 -10.63 -12.11
CA SER A 130 -8.48 -10.06 -12.22
C SER A 130 -9.10 -9.78 -10.86
N ASP A 131 -10.17 -8.98 -10.82
CA ASP A 131 -10.99 -8.72 -9.62
C ASP A 131 -11.97 -9.87 -9.34
N CYS A 132 -11.47 -11.09 -9.27
CA CYS A 132 -12.27 -12.27 -8.95
C CYS A 132 -12.76 -12.23 -7.50
N THR A 133 -13.97 -12.71 -7.25
CA THR A 133 -14.56 -12.77 -5.89
C THR A 133 -14.40 -14.15 -5.24
N SER A 134 -14.21 -15.19 -6.06
CA SER A 134 -14.05 -16.60 -5.66
C SER A 134 -12.59 -17.05 -5.55
N CYS A 135 -11.63 -16.20 -5.94
CA CYS A 135 -10.22 -16.54 -5.79
C CYS A 135 -9.82 -16.73 -4.33
N ALA A 136 -8.77 -17.53 -4.15
CA ALA A 136 -8.20 -17.84 -2.85
C ALA A 136 -6.68 -17.85 -2.96
N VAL A 137 -6.01 -17.37 -1.92
CA VAL A 137 -4.55 -17.31 -1.82
C VAL A 137 -4.09 -18.27 -0.73
N HIS A 138 -3.12 -19.12 -1.08
CA HIS A 138 -2.46 -20.05 -0.15
C HIS A 138 -1.09 -19.57 0.32
N GLY A 139 -0.61 -18.43 -0.20
CA GLY A 139 0.63 -17.79 0.19
C GLY A 139 0.56 -17.04 1.53
N SER A 140 1.72 -16.55 1.97
CA SER A 140 1.83 -15.71 3.16
C SER A 140 1.50 -14.25 2.86
N SER A 141 1.05 -13.53 3.87
CA SER A 141 0.86 -12.08 3.86
C SER A 141 1.64 -11.42 5.00
N ILE A 142 1.57 -10.10 5.09
CA ILE A 142 2.06 -9.31 6.22
C ILE A 142 1.46 -9.78 7.55
N VAL A 143 0.21 -10.30 7.56
CA VAL A 143 -0.42 -10.85 8.77
C VAL A 143 0.39 -12.01 9.35
N ASN A 144 0.96 -12.88 8.51
CA ASN A 144 1.82 -13.97 8.99
C ASN A 144 3.04 -13.44 9.73
N GLN A 145 3.63 -12.34 9.24
CA GLN A 145 4.79 -11.70 9.88
C GLN A 145 4.39 -11.01 11.19
N LEU A 146 3.25 -10.31 11.21
CA LEU A 146 2.71 -9.64 12.39
C LEU A 146 2.39 -10.65 13.51
N GLU A 147 1.74 -11.75 13.18
CA GLU A 147 1.41 -12.82 14.14
C GLU A 147 2.66 -13.49 14.71
N SER A 148 3.65 -13.80 13.86
CA SER A 148 4.95 -14.35 14.29
C SER A 148 5.70 -13.40 15.23
N ALA A 149 5.59 -12.09 15.00
CA ALA A 149 6.22 -11.05 15.81
C ALA A 149 5.37 -10.61 17.02
N HIS A 150 4.19 -11.22 17.23
CA HIS A 150 3.23 -10.80 18.26
C HIS A 150 2.83 -9.32 18.18
N ILE A 151 2.74 -8.78 16.96
CA ILE A 151 2.27 -7.42 16.69
C ILE A 151 0.76 -7.48 16.46
N SER A 152 -0.01 -6.78 17.29
CA SER A 152 -1.45 -6.70 17.13
C SER A 152 -1.82 -6.01 15.82
N TRP A 153 -2.84 -6.53 15.13
CA TRP A 153 -3.33 -5.97 13.88
C TRP A 153 -4.85 -6.05 13.79
N LYS A 154 -5.46 -5.12 13.05
CA LYS A 154 -6.84 -5.24 12.55
C LYS A 154 -6.94 -4.57 11.18
N ALA A 155 -7.87 -5.07 10.36
CA ALA A 155 -8.28 -4.46 9.11
C ALA A 155 -9.70 -3.93 9.27
N TYR A 156 -9.87 -2.63 9.06
CA TYR A 156 -11.11 -1.90 9.22
C TYR A 156 -11.64 -1.55 7.83
N MET A 157 -12.73 -2.19 7.45
CA MET A 157 -13.31 -2.08 6.12
C MET A 157 -14.63 -1.33 6.23
N GLU A 158 -14.76 -0.22 5.51
CA GLU A 158 -16.02 0.52 5.47
C GLU A 158 -17.13 -0.33 4.82
N ASP A 159 -18.35 -0.22 5.35
CA ASP A 159 -19.53 -1.01 4.97
C ASP A 159 -19.41 -2.54 5.05
N LEU A 160 -18.32 -3.07 5.62
CA LEU A 160 -18.24 -4.50 5.92
C LEU A 160 -19.39 -4.87 6.88
N PRO A 161 -20.26 -5.82 6.52
CA PRO A 161 -21.54 -5.99 7.23
C PRO A 161 -21.37 -6.67 8.59
N ARG A 162 -20.27 -7.41 8.77
CA ARG A 162 -19.89 -8.08 10.03
C ARG A 162 -18.44 -8.53 9.97
N PRO A 163 -17.80 -8.79 11.13
CA PRO A 163 -16.46 -9.36 11.14
C PRO A 163 -16.37 -10.65 10.33
N CYS A 164 -15.23 -10.85 9.66
CA CYS A 164 -14.97 -12.03 8.83
C CYS A 164 -16.06 -12.28 7.77
N PHE A 165 -16.54 -11.22 7.10
CA PHE A 165 -17.41 -11.38 5.94
C PHE A 165 -16.56 -11.69 4.70
N THR A 166 -16.80 -12.85 4.08
CA THR A 166 -16.02 -13.35 2.93
C THR A 166 -16.81 -13.36 1.62
N GLY A 167 -18.02 -12.80 1.64
CA GLY A 167 -18.86 -12.61 0.46
C GLY A 167 -18.32 -11.53 -0.48
N ALA A 168 -18.83 -11.50 -1.71
CA ALA A 168 -18.31 -10.63 -2.77
C ALA A 168 -18.50 -9.12 -2.49
N SER A 169 -19.64 -8.73 -1.93
CA SER A 169 -19.98 -7.34 -1.62
C SER A 169 -21.11 -7.25 -0.58
N ALA A 170 -21.29 -6.05 -0.01
CA ALA A 170 -22.41 -5.70 0.86
C ALA A 170 -22.53 -4.17 0.94
N GLY A 171 -23.64 -3.57 0.47
CA GLY A 171 -23.66 -2.12 0.28
C GLY A 171 -22.52 -1.69 -0.65
N ASP A 172 -21.76 -0.67 -0.25
CA ASP A 172 -20.60 -0.19 -1.00
C ASP A 172 -19.28 -0.89 -0.61
N TYR A 173 -19.33 -1.90 0.27
CA TYR A 173 -18.18 -2.78 0.48
C TYR A 173 -17.96 -3.70 -0.73
N ALA A 174 -16.72 -3.74 -1.23
CA ALA A 174 -16.29 -4.64 -2.29
C ALA A 174 -15.12 -5.51 -1.82
N LYS A 175 -15.30 -6.85 -1.86
CA LYS A 175 -14.26 -7.80 -1.43
C LYS A 175 -12.94 -7.61 -2.15
N LYS A 176 -12.94 -7.20 -3.43
CA LYS A 176 -11.72 -6.94 -4.20
C LYS A 176 -10.78 -5.91 -3.58
N HIS A 177 -11.28 -5.05 -2.67
CA HIS A 177 -10.47 -4.07 -1.91
C HIS A 177 -10.11 -4.58 -0.49
N ASP A 178 -10.52 -5.79 -0.11
CA ASP A 178 -10.11 -6.49 1.13
C ASP A 178 -9.21 -7.70 0.80
N PRO A 179 -7.88 -7.52 0.79
CA PRO A 179 -6.94 -8.60 0.48
C PRO A 179 -6.98 -9.71 1.55
N PHE A 180 -7.30 -9.37 2.80
CA PHE A 180 -7.27 -10.31 3.92
C PHE A 180 -8.37 -11.38 3.79
N ALA A 181 -9.48 -11.05 3.13
CA ALA A 181 -10.55 -11.99 2.77
C ALA A 181 -10.18 -13.00 1.67
N TYR A 182 -9.01 -12.88 1.02
CA TYR A 182 -8.51 -13.84 0.02
C TYR A 182 -7.53 -14.87 0.59
N TYR A 183 -6.81 -14.56 1.67
CA TYR A 183 -5.84 -15.49 2.26
C TYR A 183 -6.55 -16.58 3.04
N THR A 184 -6.48 -17.82 2.56
CA THR A 184 -7.11 -18.99 3.20
C THR A 184 -6.60 -19.23 4.62
N GLN A 185 -5.34 -18.88 4.91
CA GLN A 185 -4.78 -18.98 6.26
C GLN A 185 -5.44 -17.99 7.25
N ILE A 186 -5.92 -16.85 6.76
CA ILE A 186 -6.67 -15.87 7.56
C ILE A 186 -8.12 -16.33 7.68
N THR A 187 -8.79 -16.59 6.56
CA THR A 187 -10.24 -16.88 6.56
C THR A 187 -10.61 -18.21 7.22
N ASN A 188 -9.71 -19.20 7.21
CA ASN A 188 -9.91 -20.47 7.94
C ASN A 188 -9.47 -20.40 9.41
N ASN A 189 -8.82 -19.32 9.84
CA ASN A 189 -8.46 -19.11 11.25
C ASN A 189 -9.42 -18.10 11.89
N ARG A 190 -10.34 -18.60 12.72
CA ARG A 190 -11.37 -17.78 13.36
C ARG A 190 -10.80 -16.59 14.14
N ALA A 191 -9.67 -16.75 14.82
CA ALA A 191 -9.04 -15.68 15.59
C ALA A 191 -8.52 -14.57 14.68
N TRP A 192 -7.87 -14.94 13.58
CA TRP A 192 -7.33 -13.97 12.61
C TRP A 192 -8.43 -13.30 11.80
N CYS A 193 -9.37 -14.08 11.27
CA CYS A 193 -10.46 -13.55 10.47
C CYS A 193 -11.37 -12.59 11.26
N SER A 194 -11.54 -12.82 12.57
CA SER A 194 -12.31 -11.92 13.45
C SER A 194 -11.71 -10.51 13.60
N ARG A 195 -10.47 -10.28 13.11
CA ARG A 195 -9.80 -8.97 13.09
C ARG A 195 -10.00 -8.20 11.78
N ILE A 196 -10.71 -8.78 10.82
CA ILE A 196 -11.28 -8.08 9.68
C ILE A 196 -12.67 -7.62 10.12
N VAL A 197 -12.84 -6.32 10.31
CA VAL A 197 -13.99 -5.74 11.03
C VAL A 197 -14.57 -4.52 10.30
N PRO A 198 -15.84 -4.15 10.57
CA PRO A 198 -16.43 -2.92 10.06
C PRO A 198 -15.65 -1.68 10.55
N LEU A 199 -15.55 -0.64 9.72
CA LEU A 199 -14.82 0.61 10.03
C LEU A 199 -15.27 1.26 11.34
N ASP A 200 -16.54 1.17 11.72
CA ASP A 200 -17.05 1.68 13.00
C ASP A 200 -16.29 1.14 14.22
N SER A 201 -15.71 -0.07 14.10
CA SER A 201 -14.88 -0.68 15.15
C SER A 201 -13.61 0.13 15.41
N PHE A 202 -13.08 0.85 14.41
CA PHE A 202 -11.91 1.72 14.58
C PHE A 202 -12.20 2.82 15.60
N PHE A 203 -13.33 3.50 15.47
CA PHE A 203 -13.72 4.57 16.40
C PHE A 203 -14.04 4.04 17.79
N ALA A 204 -14.52 2.80 17.90
CA ALA A 204 -14.68 2.14 19.19
C ALA A 204 -13.31 1.88 19.84
N ASP A 205 -12.38 1.27 19.09
CA ASP A 205 -11.04 0.93 19.57
C ASP A 205 -10.22 2.18 19.94
N GLU A 206 -10.34 3.26 19.17
CA GLU A 206 -9.70 4.55 19.48
C GLU A 206 -10.20 5.13 20.81
N ARG A 207 -11.53 5.13 21.02
CA ARG A 207 -12.13 5.66 22.26
C ARG A 207 -11.78 4.84 23.49
N SER A 208 -11.49 3.55 23.33
CA SER A 208 -11.10 2.65 24.42
C SER A 208 -9.59 2.43 24.56
N ASP A 209 -8.75 3.19 23.84
CA ASP A 209 -7.29 3.05 23.87
C ASP A 209 -6.83 1.61 23.54
N SER A 210 -7.52 0.96 22.60
CA SER A 210 -7.32 -0.46 22.22
C SER A 210 -6.94 -0.64 20.75
N LEU A 211 -6.47 0.43 20.10
CA LEU A 211 -6.00 0.35 18.72
C LEU A 211 -4.86 -0.68 18.58
N PRO A 212 -4.87 -1.50 17.51
CA PRO A 212 -3.77 -2.40 17.24
C PRO A 212 -2.54 -1.63 16.76
N ARG A 213 -1.37 -2.26 16.85
CA ARG A 213 -0.12 -1.65 16.38
C ARG A 213 -0.05 -1.55 14.85
N PHE A 214 -0.65 -2.48 14.13
CA PHE A 214 -0.84 -2.39 12.68
C PHE A 214 -2.32 -2.18 12.35
N ILE A 215 -2.62 -1.10 11.66
CA ILE A 215 -3.97 -0.68 11.29
C ILE A 215 -4.03 -0.65 9.77
N TRP A 216 -4.99 -1.36 9.21
CA TRP A 216 -5.34 -1.24 7.80
C TRP A 216 -6.75 -0.67 7.69
N ILE A 217 -6.94 0.34 6.85
CA ILE A 217 -8.22 0.95 6.57
C ILE A 217 -8.45 0.94 5.05
N THR A 218 -9.61 0.44 4.63
CA THR A 218 -10.09 0.53 3.26
C THR A 218 -11.45 1.23 3.26
N PRO A 219 -11.56 2.41 2.63
CA PRO A 219 -12.85 3.05 2.39
C PRO A 219 -13.75 2.22 1.46
N ASN A 220 -15.05 2.51 1.47
CA ASN A 220 -16.00 1.87 0.56
C ASN A 220 -15.86 2.46 -0.86
N LEU A 221 -16.60 1.92 -1.81
CA LEU A 221 -16.56 2.37 -3.21
C LEU A 221 -16.81 3.88 -3.40
N CYS A 222 -17.55 4.53 -2.51
CA CYS A 222 -17.79 5.97 -2.65
C CYS A 222 -16.74 6.85 -1.96
N HIS A 223 -16.03 6.33 -0.96
CA HIS A 223 -15.02 7.10 -0.22
C HIS A 223 -13.58 6.72 -0.61
N ASP A 224 -13.39 5.80 -1.54
CA ASP A 224 -12.07 5.37 -2.01
C ASP A 224 -11.48 6.27 -3.11
N MET A 225 -12.21 7.31 -3.53
CA MET A 225 -11.87 8.25 -4.61
C MET A 225 -11.86 7.64 -6.02
N HIS A 226 -12.56 6.52 -6.24
CA HIS A 226 -12.64 5.89 -7.56
C HIS A 226 -14.05 5.90 -8.14
N ASP A 227 -15.06 5.43 -7.41
CA ASP A 227 -16.43 5.38 -7.94
C ASP A 227 -17.24 6.67 -7.67
N CYS A 228 -16.74 7.52 -6.77
CA CYS A 228 -17.29 8.83 -6.43
C CYS A 228 -16.21 9.93 -6.57
N SER A 229 -16.60 11.19 -6.33
CA SER A 229 -15.69 12.33 -6.46
C SER A 229 -14.55 12.29 -5.45
N VAL A 230 -13.37 12.74 -5.88
CA VAL A 230 -12.23 13.06 -5.01
C VAL A 230 -12.67 14.03 -3.88
N ALA A 231 -12.44 13.64 -2.61
CA ALA A 231 -12.74 14.43 -1.41
C ALA A 231 -11.71 14.21 -0.27
#